data_AF-A0A3D2SA25-F1
#
_entry.id   AF-A0A3D2SA25-F1
#
_cell.length_a   1.000
_cell.length_b   1.000
_cell.length_c   1.000
_cell.angle_alpha   90.00
_cell.angle_beta   90.00
_cell.angle_gamma   90.00
#
_symmetry.space_group_name_H-M   'P 1'
#
loop_
_entity.id
_entity.type
_entity.pdbx_description
1 polymer ?
#
loop_
_entity_poly.entity_id
_entity_poly.type
_entity_poly.pdbx_seq_one_letter_code
_entity_poly.pdbx_strand_id
1 'polypeptide(L)' 'MNKSITRILMLVFAIVAVYLAYQTFVGIKGPVEFDEAKKIRYTEVEKKLDAIRNVQFAVREATGKYASSWDSLALAIEKD' A
#
# COMPACT_ATOMS: atom_id res chain seq x y z
N MET A 1 -9.04 2.44 54.92
CA MET A 1 -8.40 2.65 53.59
C MET A 1 -7.75 4.03 53.59
N ASN A 2 -6.44 4.12 53.38
CA ASN A 2 -5.73 5.40 53.36
C ASN A 2 -6.20 6.23 52.15
N LYS A 3 -6.69 7.45 52.40
CA LYS A 3 -7.18 8.39 51.37
C LYS A 3 -6.15 8.65 50.25
N SER A 4 -4.86 8.58 50.56
CA SER A 4 -3.76 8.74 49.61
C SER A 4 -3.61 7.52 48.68
N ILE A 5 -3.82 6.30 49.18
CA ILE A 5 -3.77 5.07 48.37
C ILE A 5 -4.89 5.09 47.32
N THR A 6 -6.09 5.54 47.70
CA THR A 6 -7.23 5.67 46.78
C THR A 6 -6.95 6.70 45.67
N ARG A 7 -6.30 7.84 45.99
CA ARG A 7 -5.95 8.86 44.96
C ARG A 7 -4.88 8.35 43.98
N ILE A 8 -3.88 7.61 44.47
CA ILE A 8 -2.84 7.03 43.62
C ILE A 8 -3.45 6.01 42.66
N LEU A 9 -4.35 5.15 43.16
CA LEU A 9 -5.08 4.19 42.31
C LEU A 9 -5.91 4.89 41.21
N MET A 10 -6.61 5.98 41.54
CA MET A 10 -7.35 6.75 40.53
C MET A 10 -6.44 7.32 39.44
N LEU A 11 -5.27 7.85 39.81
CA LEU A 11 -4.28 8.35 38.86
C LEU A 11 -3.74 7.25 37.95
N VAL A 12 -3.41 6.09 38.52
CA VAL A 12 -2.94 4.94 37.74
C VAL A 12 -4.03 4.46 36.78
N PHE A 13 -5.28 4.32 37.24
CA PHE A 13 -6.38 3.93 36.36
C PHE A 13 -6.65 4.96 35.26
N ALA A 14 -6.51 6.26 35.54
CA ALA A 14 -6.65 7.29 34.52
C ALA A 14 -5.56 7.18 33.43
N ILE A 15 -4.30 6.96 33.83
CA ILE A 15 -3.19 6.77 32.88
C ILE A 15 -3.42 5.51 32.04
N VAL A 16 -3.83 4.40 32.68
CA VAL A 16 -4.14 3.16 31.99
C VAL A 16 -5.29 3.34 31.01
N ALA A 17 -6.37 4.04 31.38
CA ALA A 17 -7.49 4.30 30.49
C ALA A 17 -7.06 5.10 29.24
N VAL A 18 -6.22 6.12 29.40
CA VAL A 18 -5.68 6.90 28.28
C VAL A 18 -4.80 6.03 27.38
N TYR A 19 -3.96 5.18 27.97
CA TYR A 19 -3.12 4.25 27.22
C TYR A 19 -3.93 3.25 26.39
N LEU A 20 -4.96 2.64 26.99
CA LEU A 20 -5.85 1.72 26.28
C LEU A 20 -6.62 2.43 25.15
N ALA A 21 -7.11 3.65 25.37
CA ALA A 21 -7.77 4.43 24.33
C ALA A 21 -6.86 4.68 23.12
N TYR A 22 -5.59 4.99 23.35
CA TYR A 22 -4.60 5.16 22.28
C TYR A 22 -4.34 3.84 21.52
N GLN A 23 -4.15 2.73 22.24
CA GLN A 23 -3.94 1.40 21.62
C GLN A 23 -5.12 0.98 20.75
N THR A 24 -6.36 1.18 21.22
CA THR A 24 -7.57 0.89 20.43
C THR A 24 -7.64 1.76 19.17
N PHE A 25 -7.28 3.04 19.25
CA PHE A 25 -7.25 3.94 18.11
C PHE A 25 -6.22 3.53 17.05
N VAL A 26 -5.02 3.13 17.48
CA VAL A 26 -3.98 2.62 16.58
C VAL A 26 -4.39 1.29 15.95
N GLY A 27 -5.02 0.39 16.73
CA GLY A 27 -5.51 -0.90 16.23
C GLY A 27 -6.57 -0.77 15.13
N ILE A 28 -7.43 0.26 15.19
CA ILE A 28 -8.44 0.53 14.17
C ILE A 28 -7.85 1.25 12.93
N LYS A 29 -6.71 1.95 13.07
CA LYS A 29 -6.05 2.65 11.96
C LYS A 29 -5.28 1.75 11.00
N GLY A 30 -4.85 0.57 11.43
CA GLY A 30 -4.14 -0.40 10.60
C GLY A 30 -4.77 -0.68 9.21
N PRO A 31 -6.09 -0.93 9.09
CA PRO A 31 -6.73 -1.15 7.79
C PRO A 31 -6.75 0.09 6.86
N VAL A 32 -6.76 1.31 7.41
CA VAL A 32 -6.85 2.55 6.61
C VAL A 32 -5.56 2.79 5.81
N GLU A 33 -4.41 2.62 6.46
CA GLU A 33 -3.10 2.77 5.82
C GLU A 33 -2.85 1.67 4.78
N PHE A 34 -3.41 0.47 5.02
CA PHE A 34 -3.35 -0.62 4.06
C PHE A 34 -4.17 -0.33 2.80
N ASP A 35 -5.37 0.22 2.92
CA ASP A 35 -6.21 0.55 1.77
C ASP A 35 -5.61 1.66 0.88
N GLU A 36 -4.96 2.65 1.48
CA GLU A 36 -4.24 3.68 0.74
C GLU A 36 -3.01 3.11 0.02
N ALA A 37 -2.18 2.33 0.73
CA ALA A 37 -1.03 1.65 0.15
C ALA A 37 -1.45 0.67 -0.96
N LYS A 38 -2.59 0.00 -0.78
CA LYS A 38 -3.20 -0.89 -1.76
C LYS A 38 -3.54 -0.10 -3.02
N LYS A 39 -4.27 1.00 -2.91
CA LYS A 39 -4.64 1.86 -4.04
C LYS A 39 -3.41 2.30 -4.84
N ILE A 40 -2.36 2.78 -4.17
CA ILE A 40 -1.11 3.21 -4.80
C ILE A 40 -0.48 2.06 -5.59
N ARG A 41 -0.35 0.87 -4.98
CA ARG A 41 0.23 -0.32 -5.64
C ARG A 41 -0.57 -0.77 -6.85
N TYR A 42 -1.90 -0.78 -6.76
CA TYR A 42 -2.76 -1.15 -7.89
C TYR A 42 -2.59 -0.17 -9.06
N THR A 43 -2.59 1.14 -8.79
CA THR A 43 -2.37 2.15 -9.85
C THR A 43 -1.00 2.01 -10.51
N GLU A 44 0.04 1.66 -9.75
CA GLU A 44 1.36 1.42 -10.34
C GLU A 44 1.39 0.19 -11.24
N VAL A 45 0.76 -0.91 -10.82
CA VAL A 45 0.65 -2.14 -11.62
C VAL A 45 -0.17 -1.91 -12.88
N GLU A 46 -1.29 -1.17 -12.78
CA GLU A 46 -2.14 -0.82 -13.91
C GLU A 46 -1.37 -0.01 -14.96
N LYS A 47 -0.62 1.03 -14.53
CA LYS A 47 0.23 1.81 -15.44
C LYS A 47 1.28 0.96 -16.15
N LYS A 48 1.91 0.01 -15.43
CA LYS A 48 2.90 -0.91 -16.03
C LYS A 48 2.25 -1.83 -17.06
N LEU A 49 1.07 -2.38 -16.76
CA LEU A 49 0.31 -3.22 -17.69
C LEU A 49 -0.11 -2.44 -18.94
N ASP A 50 -0.59 -1.20 -18.78
CA ASP A 50 -0.96 -0.33 -19.90
C ASP A 50 0.25 0.00 -20.78
N ALA A 51 1.41 0.30 -20.18
CA ALA A 51 2.64 0.55 -20.92
C ALA A 51 3.06 -0.68 -21.74
N ILE A 52 3.08 -1.87 -21.12
CA ILE A 52 3.42 -3.13 -21.80
C ILE A 52 2.45 -3.40 -22.96
N ARG A 53 1.14 -3.18 -22.75
CA ARG A 53 0.12 -3.33 -23.79
C ARG A 53 0.38 -2.42 -24.98
N ASN A 54 0.71 -1.15 -24.73
CA ASN A 54 0.96 -0.19 -25.80
C ASN A 54 2.21 -0.56 -26.62
N VAL A 55 3.28 -0.99 -25.95
CA VAL A 55 4.49 -1.50 -26.62
C VAL A 55 4.17 -2.74 -27.45
N GLN A 56 3.40 -3.68 -26.90
CA GLN A 56 2.95 -4.88 -27.64
C GLN A 56 2.13 -4.53 -28.88
N PHE A 57 1.28 -3.49 -28.82
CA PHE A 57 0.55 -3.01 -29.98
C PHE A 57 1.49 -2.41 -31.03
N ALA A 58 2.45 -1.57 -30.63
CA ALA A 58 3.44 -1.00 -31.55
C ALA A 58 4.28 -2.08 -32.25
N VAL A 59 4.73 -3.10 -31.51
CA VAL A 59 5.44 -4.27 -32.08
C VAL A 59 4.56 -5.00 -33.09
N ARG A 60 3.29 -5.23 -32.76
CA ARG A 60 2.32 -5.87 -33.65
C ARG A 60 2.07 -5.06 -34.92
N GLU A 61 1.98 -3.74 -34.83
CA GLU A 61 1.83 -2.88 -36.01
C GLU A 61 3.04 -2.97 -36.94
N ALA A 62 4.25 -3.04 -36.38
CA ALA A 62 5.49 -3.12 -37.16
C ALA A 62 5.77 -4.52 -37.74
N THR A 63 5.50 -5.60 -37.01
CA THR A 63 5.89 -6.98 -37.38
C THR A 63 4.72 -7.91 -37.67
N GLY A 64 3.48 -7.48 -37.46
CA GLY A 64 2.26 -8.29 -37.63
C GLY A 64 2.04 -9.34 -36.52
N LYS A 65 2.93 -9.43 -35.52
CA LYS A 65 2.88 -10.41 -34.42
C LYS A 65 3.16 -9.73 -33.09
N TYR A 66 2.63 -10.29 -32.01
CA TYR A 66 3.02 -9.88 -30.65
C TYR A 66 4.42 -10.40 -30.31
N ALA A 67 5.13 -9.68 -29.45
CA ALA A 67 6.44 -10.09 -28.96
C ALA A 67 6.31 -11.34 -28.08
N SER A 68 7.12 -12.36 -28.38
CA SER A 68 7.06 -13.69 -27.75
C SER A 68 7.88 -13.80 -26.47
N SER A 69 8.76 -12.83 -26.18
CA SER A 69 9.58 -12.79 -24.96
C SER A 69 9.77 -11.36 -24.44
N TRP A 70 10.10 -11.24 -23.15
CA TRP A 70 10.43 -9.96 -22.52
C TRP A 70 11.62 -9.27 -23.18
N ASP A 71 12.63 -10.04 -23.61
CA ASP A 71 13.79 -9.51 -24.33
C ASP A 71 13.39 -8.86 -25.66
N SER A 72 12.47 -9.51 -26.41
CA SER A 72 11.95 -8.94 -27.66
C SER A 72 11.10 -7.68 -27.44
N LEU A 73 10.50 -7.54 -26.26
CA LEU A 73 9.78 -6.33 -25.87
C LEU A 73 10.74 -5.20 -25.51
N ALA A 74 11.75 -5.49 -24.70
CA ALA A 74 12.73 -4.52 -24.23
C ALA A 74 13.52 -3.90 -25.41
N LEU A 75 13.89 -4.74 -26.38
CA LEU A 75 14.58 -4.31 -27.59
C LEU A 75 13.72 -3.40 -28.49
N ALA A 76 12.39 -3.53 -28.43
CA ALA A 76 11.48 -2.62 -29.11
C ALA A 76 11.35 -1.26 -28.39
N ILE A 77 11.38 -1.26 -27.05
CA ILE A 77 11.36 -0.03 -26.23
C ILE A 77 12.67 0.74 -26.35
N GLU A 78 13.80 0.06 -26.51
CA GLU A 78 15.13 0.69 -26.65
C GLU A 78 15.39 1.25 -28.06
N LYS A 79 14.60 0.82 -29.05
CA LYS A 79 14.78 1.20 -30.46
C LYS A 79 13.97 2.46 -30.86
N ASP A 80 13.13 2.97 -29.98
CA ASP A 80 12.45 4.28 -30.06
C ASP A 80 13.22 5.35 -29.28
#